data_AF-D0KX90-F1
#
_entry.id   AF-D0KX90-F1
#
_cell.length_a   1.000
_cell.length_b   1.000
_cell.length_c   1.000
_cell.angle_alpha   90.00
_cell.angle_beta   90.00
_cell.angle_gamma   90.00
#
_symmetry.space_group_name_H-M   'P 1'
#
loop_
_entity.id
_entity.type
_entity.pdbx_description
1 polymer ?
#
loop_
_entity_poly.entity_id
_entity_poly.type
_entity_poly.pdbx_seq_one_letter_code
_entity_poly.pdbx_strand_id
1 'polypeptide(L)'
;MPLDEQKYIALTDDEVEHIDQFLFRFSKLQDSMGQKLFKSILMFLEEDVEDKPFIDILNQLEKLHLIESANDWRTLREDRNELAHQYENEPEPMSAAINRVYERRELLVAIYHRLKSAYSKANGVDS
;
A
#
# COMPACT_ATOMS: atom_id res chain seq x y z
N MET A 1 -1.19 -10.97 15.99
CA MET A 1 -1.74 -9.59 16.03
C MET A 1 -3.21 -9.67 16.39
N PRO A 2 -3.72 -8.78 17.26
CA PRO A 2 -3.24 -7.42 17.50
C PRO A 2 -2.14 -7.28 18.57
N LEU A 3 -1.22 -6.34 18.34
CA LEU A 3 -0.29 -5.80 19.33
C LEU A 3 -1.04 -4.84 20.27
N ASP A 4 -0.58 -4.73 21.50
CA ASP A 4 -0.94 -3.70 22.46
C ASP A 4 0.37 -3.18 23.08
N GLU A 5 0.30 -2.14 23.91
CA GLU A 5 1.49 -1.53 24.53
C GLU A 5 2.39 -2.57 25.21
N GLN A 6 1.79 -3.48 25.99
CA GLN A 6 2.51 -4.49 26.76
C GLN A 6 3.19 -5.51 25.84
N LYS A 7 2.48 -6.00 24.83
CA LYS A 7 3.06 -6.92 23.83
C LYS A 7 4.14 -6.26 23.01
N TYR A 8 3.99 -4.98 22.67
CA TYR A 8 4.98 -4.23 21.90
C TYR A 8 6.29 -4.08 22.68
N ILE A 9 6.22 -3.72 23.96
CA ILE A 9 7.41 -3.64 24.84
C ILE A 9 8.04 -5.01 25.07
N ALA A 10 7.23 -6.07 25.08
CA ALA A 10 7.68 -7.44 25.30
C ALA A 10 8.15 -8.16 24.02
N LEU A 11 8.20 -7.48 22.86
CA LEU A 11 8.69 -8.07 21.63
C LEU A 11 10.16 -8.49 21.79
N THR A 12 10.47 -9.69 21.34
CA THR A 12 11.85 -10.14 21.17
C THR A 12 12.51 -9.47 19.97
N ASP A 13 13.84 -9.42 19.95
CA ASP A 13 14.59 -8.88 18.82
C ASP A 13 14.20 -9.54 17.47
N ASP A 14 13.97 -10.86 17.49
CA ASP A 14 13.51 -11.62 16.31
C ASP A 14 12.11 -11.17 15.85
N GLU A 15 11.18 -10.90 16.77
CA GLU A 15 9.83 -10.43 16.43
C GLU A 15 9.85 -8.99 15.91
N VAL A 16 10.69 -8.12 16.49
CA VAL A 16 10.92 -6.77 15.99
C VAL A 16 11.45 -6.83 14.56
N GLU A 17 12.46 -7.68 14.30
CA GLU A 17 13.02 -7.85 12.95
C GLU A 17 11.94 -8.30 11.95
N HIS A 18 11.08 -9.26 12.33
CA HIS A 18 10.00 -9.71 11.48
C HIS A 18 8.97 -8.61 11.17
N ILE A 19 8.64 -7.77 12.15
CA ILE A 19 7.75 -6.62 11.95
C ILE A 19 8.40 -5.61 10.99
N ASP A 20 9.66 -5.26 11.21
CA ASP A 20 10.40 -4.32 10.34
C ASP A 20 10.48 -4.82 8.90
N GLN A 21 10.79 -6.11 8.71
CA GLN A 21 10.79 -6.74 7.39
C GLN A 21 9.40 -6.67 6.72
N PHE A 22 8.32 -6.88 7.47
CA PHE A 22 6.97 -6.74 6.97
C PHE A 22 6.67 -5.29 6.55
N LEU A 23 6.94 -4.31 7.42
CA LEU A 23 6.71 -2.89 7.15
C LEU A 23 7.52 -2.39 5.94
N PHE A 24 8.76 -2.86 5.82
CA PHE A 24 9.61 -2.57 4.67
C PHE A 24 9.01 -3.13 3.38
N ARG A 25 8.58 -4.40 3.36
CA ARG A 25 7.96 -5.02 2.18
C ARG A 25 6.65 -4.35 1.80
N PHE A 26 5.81 -4.00 2.77
CA PHE A 26 4.57 -3.24 2.54
C PHE A 26 4.87 -1.90 1.85
N SER A 27 5.82 -1.15 2.39
CA SER A 27 6.22 0.15 1.85
C SER A 27 6.78 0.02 0.43
N LYS A 28 7.65 -0.96 0.19
CA LYS A 28 8.23 -1.21 -1.14
C LYS A 28 7.18 -1.59 -2.18
N LEU A 29 6.20 -2.40 -1.81
CA LEU A 29 5.10 -2.76 -2.71
C LEU A 29 4.26 -1.52 -3.06
N GLN A 30 3.88 -0.73 -2.04
CA GLN A 30 3.12 0.50 -2.23
C GLN A 30 3.86 1.51 -3.13
N ASP A 31 5.15 1.75 -2.88
CA ASP A 31 5.97 2.67 -3.67
C ASP A 31 6.11 2.20 -5.11
N SER A 32 6.40 0.91 -5.32
CA SER A 32 6.57 0.35 -6.66
C SER A 32 5.30 0.49 -7.50
N MET A 33 4.14 0.28 -6.87
CA MET A 33 2.85 0.45 -7.53
C MET A 33 2.56 1.91 -7.85
N GLY A 34 2.69 2.79 -6.85
CA GLY A 34 2.37 4.21 -7.00
C GLY A 34 3.31 4.95 -7.96
N GLN A 35 4.60 4.65 -7.94
CA GLN A 35 5.58 5.36 -8.77
C GLN A 35 5.56 4.91 -10.23
N LYS A 36 5.34 3.61 -10.47
CA LYS A 36 5.54 3.02 -11.79
C LYS A 36 4.29 2.31 -12.31
N LEU A 37 3.76 1.33 -11.58
CA LEU A 37 2.71 0.45 -12.09
C LEU A 37 1.46 1.22 -12.53
N PHE A 38 1.02 2.19 -11.73
CA PHE A 38 -0.18 2.98 -12.01
C PHE A 38 -0.07 3.73 -13.33
N LYS A 39 1.02 4.47 -13.52
CA LYS A 39 1.29 5.21 -14.75
C LYS A 39 1.44 4.26 -15.93
N SER A 40 2.18 3.16 -15.77
CA SER A 40 2.41 2.19 -16.84
C SER A 40 1.12 1.53 -17.34
N ILE A 41 0.17 1.20 -16.46
CA ILE A 41 -1.12 0.63 -16.85
C ILE A 41 -1.97 1.68 -17.59
N LEU A 42 -2.04 2.90 -17.09
CA LEU A 42 -2.79 3.97 -17.74
C LEU A 42 -2.23 4.29 -19.13
N MET A 43 -0.90 4.43 -19.26
CA MET A 43 -0.24 4.62 -20.58
C MET A 43 -0.53 3.47 -21.54
N PHE A 44 -0.56 2.23 -21.02
CA PHE A 44 -0.90 1.05 -21.82
C PHE A 44 -2.35 1.09 -22.32
N LEU A 45 -3.27 1.66 -21.55
CA LEU A 45 -4.67 1.88 -21.93
C LEU A 45 -4.87 3.15 -22.77
N GLU A 46 -3.79 3.75 -23.27
CA GLU A 46 -3.78 4.99 -24.05
C GLU A 46 -4.37 6.21 -23.29
N GLU A 47 -4.37 6.16 -21.96
CA GLU A 47 -4.72 7.31 -21.14
C GLU A 47 -3.55 8.30 -21.07
N ASP A 48 -3.87 9.58 -21.22
CA ASP A 48 -2.90 10.64 -20.96
C ASP A 48 -2.61 10.71 -19.46
N VAL A 49 -1.34 10.58 -19.07
CA VAL A 49 -0.87 10.67 -17.68
C VAL A 49 0.34 11.58 -17.52
N GLU A 50 0.77 12.21 -18.60
CA GLU A 50 1.91 13.13 -18.56
C GLU A 50 1.54 14.36 -17.73
N ASP A 51 2.45 14.78 -16.87
CA ASP A 51 2.30 15.93 -15.97
C ASP A 51 1.08 15.92 -15.03
N LYS A 52 0.35 14.80 -14.94
CA LYS A 52 -0.80 14.68 -14.05
C LYS A 52 -0.35 14.57 -12.59
N PRO A 53 -0.96 15.36 -11.68
CA PRO A 53 -0.85 15.16 -10.25
C PRO A 53 -1.19 13.71 -9.86
N PHE A 54 -0.55 13.20 -8.81
CA PHE A 54 -0.76 11.80 -8.38
C PHE A 54 -2.23 11.52 -8.01
N ILE A 55 -2.97 12.51 -7.50
CA ILE A 55 -4.40 12.34 -7.26
C ILE A 55 -5.18 12.09 -8.56
N ASP A 56 -4.85 12.78 -9.64
CA ASP A 56 -5.57 12.60 -10.90
C ASP A 56 -5.27 11.22 -11.50
N ILE A 57 -4.06 10.68 -11.27
CA ILE A 57 -3.73 9.28 -11.56
C ILE A 57 -4.64 8.33 -10.79
N LEU A 58 -4.84 8.53 -9.48
CA LEU A 58 -5.73 7.68 -8.67
C LEU A 58 -7.18 7.77 -9.12
N ASN A 59 -7.68 8.98 -9.36
CA ASN A 59 -9.04 9.21 -9.83
C ASN A 59 -9.29 8.53 -11.18
N GLN A 60 -8.29 8.55 -12.09
CA GLN A 60 -8.39 7.85 -13.36
C GLN A 60 -8.43 6.33 -13.18
N LEU A 61 -7.59 5.77 -12.30
CA LEU A 61 -7.64 4.33 -11.97
C LEU A 61 -9.01 3.92 -11.41
N GLU A 62 -9.59 4.72 -10.53
CA GLU A 62 -10.91 4.48 -9.94
C GLU A 62 -12.01 4.56 -11.01
N LYS A 63 -11.96 5.58 -11.88
CA LYS A 63 -12.90 5.74 -13.00
C LYS A 63 -12.87 4.56 -13.99
N LEU A 64 -11.71 3.95 -14.17
CA LEU A 64 -11.52 2.76 -15.01
C LEU A 64 -11.79 1.45 -14.25
N HIS A 65 -12.26 1.51 -13.00
CA HIS A 65 -12.51 0.36 -12.13
C HIS A 65 -11.27 -0.53 -11.89
N LEU A 66 -10.07 0.04 -12.02
CA LEU A 66 -8.80 -0.63 -11.76
C LEU A 66 -8.49 -0.69 -10.26
N ILE A 67 -8.98 0.29 -9.51
CA ILE A 67 -9.03 0.32 -8.05
C ILE A 67 -10.46 0.61 -7.61
N GLU A 68 -10.83 0.18 -6.42
CA GLU A 68 -12.17 0.43 -5.87
C GLU A 68 -12.34 1.88 -5.39
N SER A 69 -11.28 2.46 -4.79
CA SER A 69 -11.30 3.84 -4.32
C SER A 69 -9.92 4.48 -4.33
N ALA A 70 -9.81 5.70 -4.86
CA ALA A 70 -8.63 6.54 -4.72
C ALA A 70 -8.37 6.90 -3.25
N ASN A 71 -9.42 7.00 -2.43
CA ASN A 71 -9.31 7.32 -1.01
C ASN A 71 -8.65 6.19 -0.23
N ASP A 72 -8.98 4.93 -0.53
CA ASP A 72 -8.34 3.76 0.08
C ASP A 72 -6.82 3.79 -0.11
N TRP A 73 -6.37 4.14 -1.31
CA TRP A 73 -4.94 4.30 -1.58
C TRP A 73 -4.30 5.45 -0.78
N ARG A 74 -5.00 6.56 -0.61
CA ARG A 74 -4.52 7.68 0.22
C ARG A 74 -4.37 7.26 1.67
N THR A 75 -5.38 6.61 2.24
CA THR A 75 -5.32 6.08 3.62
C THR A 75 -4.17 5.11 3.79
N LEU A 76 -3.92 4.21 2.83
CA LEU A 76 -2.74 3.33 2.85
C LEU A 76 -1.40 4.10 2.94
N ARG A 77 -1.31 5.27 2.28
CA ARG A 77 -0.10 6.12 2.34
C ARG A 77 -0.01 6.86 3.67
N GLU A 78 -1.14 7.30 4.21
CA GLU A 78 -1.23 7.97 5.51
C GLU A 78 -0.80 7.02 6.64
N ASP A 79 -1.35 5.80 6.68
CA ASP A 79 -1.00 4.78 7.67
C ASP A 79 0.52 4.49 7.66
N ARG A 80 1.13 4.44 6.48
CA ARG A 80 2.58 4.26 6.32
C ARG A 80 3.38 5.49 6.78
N ASN A 81 2.92 6.69 6.43
CA ASN A 81 3.59 7.92 6.86
C ASN A 81 3.52 8.08 8.38
N GLU A 82 2.41 7.67 8.99
CA GLU A 82 2.23 7.68 10.44
C GLU A 82 3.25 6.78 11.14
N LEU A 83 3.53 5.59 10.60
CA LEU A 83 4.62 4.75 11.09
C LEU A 83 5.96 5.50 11.09
N ALA A 84 6.30 6.15 9.98
CA ALA A 84 7.56 6.90 9.85
C ALA A 84 7.70 8.05 10.87
N HIS A 85 6.58 8.66 11.26
CA HIS A 85 6.54 9.73 12.26
C HIS A 85 6.56 9.22 13.70
N GLN A 86 5.95 8.07 13.99
CA GLN A 86 5.80 7.54 15.35
C GLN A 86 7.00 6.76 15.87
N TYR A 87 8.08 6.63 15.08
CA TYR A 87 9.37 6.09 15.56
C TYR A 87 9.99 6.92 16.70
N GLU A 88 9.37 8.02 17.14
CA GLU A 88 9.81 8.87 18.27
C GLU A 88 9.48 8.33 19.70
N ASN A 89 9.20 7.03 19.86
CA ASN A 89 9.25 6.27 21.12
C ASN A 89 7.99 6.22 22.03
N GLU A 90 6.78 6.12 21.48
CA GLU A 90 5.60 5.77 22.29
C GLU A 90 5.05 4.37 21.91
N PRO A 91 5.17 3.36 22.80
CA PRO A 91 4.74 1.98 22.55
C PRO A 91 3.27 1.81 22.13
N GLU A 92 2.36 2.59 22.73
CA GLU A 92 0.93 2.53 22.40
C GLU A 92 0.64 3.03 20.98
N PRO A 93 1.00 4.27 20.59
CA PRO A 93 0.87 4.76 19.21
C PRO A 93 1.51 3.82 18.17
N MET A 94 2.72 3.33 18.44
CA MET A 94 3.42 2.43 17.52
C MET A 94 2.67 1.10 17.35
N SER A 95 2.22 0.49 18.45
CA SER A 95 1.43 -0.76 18.39
C SER A 95 0.15 -0.58 17.55
N ALA A 96 -0.52 0.57 17.70
CA ALA A 96 -1.73 0.90 16.95
C ALA A 96 -1.45 1.11 15.46
N ALA A 97 -0.37 1.80 15.10
CA ALA A 97 0.01 2.01 13.70
C ALA A 97 0.43 0.70 13.01
N ILE A 98 1.18 -0.16 13.70
CA ILE A 98 1.54 -1.49 13.18
C ILE A 98 0.28 -2.32 12.93
N ASN A 99 -0.67 -2.32 13.87
CA ASN A 99 -1.94 -3.03 13.70
C ASN A 99 -2.72 -2.50 12.50
N ARG A 100 -2.81 -1.17 12.32
CA ARG A 100 -3.48 -0.56 11.16
C ARG A 100 -2.87 -1.04 9.85
N VAL A 101 -1.55 -0.95 9.70
CA VAL A 101 -0.88 -1.42 8.47
C VAL A 101 -1.04 -2.91 8.26
N TYR A 102 -1.01 -3.70 9.33
CA TYR A 102 -1.26 -5.14 9.25
C TYR A 102 -2.68 -5.47 8.78
N GLU A 103 -3.71 -4.78 9.27
CA GLU A 103 -5.09 -4.95 8.81
C GLU A 103 -5.26 -4.56 7.35
N ARG A 104 -4.53 -3.53 6.91
CA ARG A 104 -4.58 -3.00 5.55
C ARG A 104 -3.78 -3.81 4.52
N ARG A 105 -3.00 -4.80 4.95
CA ARG A 105 -2.19 -5.64 4.04
C ARG A 105 -3.02 -6.29 2.93
N GLU A 106 -4.22 -6.77 3.28
CA GLU A 106 -5.10 -7.48 2.34
C GLU A 106 -5.62 -6.53 1.27
N LEU A 107 -5.90 -5.28 1.64
CA LEU A 107 -6.31 -4.23 0.71
C LEU A 107 -5.19 -3.89 -0.27
N LEU A 108 -3.96 -3.69 0.21
CA LEU A 108 -2.81 -3.41 -0.66
C LEU A 108 -2.57 -4.55 -1.67
N VAL A 109 -2.64 -5.79 -1.20
CA VAL A 109 -2.50 -6.99 -2.05
C VAL A 109 -3.66 -7.11 -3.04
N ALA A 110 -4.89 -6.82 -2.64
CA ALA A 110 -6.06 -6.84 -3.51
C ALA A 110 -5.93 -5.81 -4.66
N ILE A 111 -5.45 -4.60 -4.37
CA ILE A 111 -5.17 -3.57 -5.39
C ILE A 111 -4.15 -4.08 -6.39
N TYR A 112 -3.05 -4.68 -5.92
CA TYR A 112 -2.04 -5.28 -6.79
C TYR A 112 -2.64 -6.35 -7.72
N HIS A 113 -3.43 -7.28 -7.17
CA HIS A 113 -4.04 -8.35 -7.96
C HIS A 113 -5.01 -7.82 -9.02
N ARG A 114 -5.79 -6.79 -8.70
CA ARG A 114 -6.71 -6.15 -9.68
C ARG A 114 -5.95 -5.54 -10.83
N LEU A 115 -4.90 -4.76 -10.53
CA LEU A 115 -4.05 -4.14 -11.54
C LEU A 115 -3.35 -5.19 -12.42
N LYS A 116 -2.83 -6.25 -11.81
CA LYS A 116 -2.23 -7.38 -12.53
C LYS A 116 -3.24 -8.07 -13.44
N SER A 117 -4.45 -8.35 -12.94
CA SER A 117 -5.53 -8.98 -13.71
C SER A 117 -5.95 -8.12 -14.90
N ALA A 118 -6.10 -6.81 -14.69
CA ALA A 118 -6.43 -5.87 -15.77
C ALA A 118 -5.34 -5.85 -16.84
N TYR A 119 -4.07 -5.81 -16.45
CA TYR A 119 -2.94 -5.85 -17.37
C TYR A 119 -2.88 -7.17 -18.15
N SER A 120 -3.07 -8.33 -17.49
CA SER A 120 -3.10 -9.64 -18.17
C SER A 120 -4.20 -9.75 -19.22
N LYS A 121 -5.43 -9.34 -18.87
CA LYS A 121 -6.57 -9.35 -19.79
C LYS A 121 -6.31 -8.48 -21.01
N ALA A 122 -5.74 -7.31 -20.81
CA ALA A 122 -5.50 -6.36 -21.90
C ALA A 122 -4.32 -6.78 -22.81
N ASN A 123 -3.43 -7.67 -22.35
CA ASN A 123 -2.38 -8.29 -23.18
C ASN A 123 -2.82 -9.59 -23.87
N GLY A 124 -4.06 -10.07 -23.66
CA GLY A 124 -4.52 -11.34 -24.21
C GLY A 124 -3.77 -12.57 -23.66
N VAL A 125 -3.04 -12.41 -22.54
CA VAL A 125 -2.37 -13.52 -21.84
C VAL A 125 -3.30 -13.98 -20.72
N ASP A 126 -4.31 -14.76 -21.09
CA ASP A 126 -5.03 -15.59 -20.13
C ASP A 126 -4.09 -16.70 -19.66
N SER A 127 -3.87 -16.81 -18.36
CA SER A 127 -3.24 -17.97 -17.71
C SER A 127 -3.92 -18.23 -16.38
#